data_AF-A0A8H5P8Y9-F1
#
_entry.id   AF-A0A8H5P8Y9-F1
#
_cell.length_a   1.000
_cell.length_b   1.000
_cell.length_c   1.000
_cell.angle_alpha   90.00
_cell.angle_beta   90.00
_cell.angle_gamma   90.00
#
_symmetry.space_group_name_H-M   'P 1'
#
loop_
_entity.id
_entity.type
_entity.pdbx_description
1 polymer ?
#
loop_
_entity_poly.entity_id
_entity_poly.type
_entity_poly.pdbx_seq_one_letter_code
_entity_poly.pdbx_strand_id
1 'polypeptide(L)'
;MAMIPDTGLVVSVLGAGPEVSSVWAQLATLNIVEALIPAMDMAARDESKARFAGQYVDKRTGSALTLSLDKGPGLVLSKWTARGFDILPNLNRFQPGRFNNTTDPAINTIRLYPTGIENKSRAARRAVFPTLSGTEADMIEGLTKVKDVTCITWHMLDRFIYNGISMDHFEFKYGKDGKAASIKSKAFDVEMKRADKKA
;
A
#
# COMPACT_ATOMS: atom_id res chain seq x y z
N MET A 1 -1.80 -3.47 -29.24
CA MET A 1 -1.03 -2.88 -28.13
C MET A 1 -1.87 -2.97 -26.88
N ALA A 2 -1.27 -3.36 -25.76
CA ALA A 2 -1.89 -3.33 -24.44
C ALA A 2 -0.95 -2.66 -23.46
N MET A 3 -1.51 -1.92 -22.50
CA MET A 3 -0.79 -1.25 -21.43
C MET A 3 -1.46 -1.59 -20.10
N ILE A 4 -0.64 -1.90 -19.11
CA ILE A 4 -1.06 -2.14 -17.73
C ILE A 4 -0.31 -1.11 -16.89
N PRO A 5 -0.89 0.09 -16.68
CA PRO A 5 -0.18 1.22 -16.08
C PRO A 5 0.44 0.91 -14.71
N ASP A 6 -0.27 0.13 -13.89
CA ASP A 6 0.14 -0.18 -12.51
C ASP A 6 1.43 -0.99 -12.43
N THR A 7 1.73 -1.80 -13.45
CA THR A 7 2.97 -2.59 -13.53
C THR A 7 4.02 -1.95 -14.44
N GLY A 8 3.66 -0.90 -15.16
CA GLY A 8 4.49 -0.32 -16.23
C GLY A 8 4.64 -1.23 -17.45
N LEU A 9 3.90 -2.34 -17.55
CA LEU A 9 4.00 -3.28 -18.67
C LEU A 9 3.29 -2.74 -19.91
N VAL A 10 4.03 -2.67 -21.02
CA VAL A 10 3.50 -2.34 -22.35
C VAL A 10 3.86 -3.45 -23.31
N VAL A 11 2.84 -4.00 -23.99
CA VAL A 11 3.00 -5.09 -24.96
C VAL A 11 2.55 -4.58 -26.33
N SER A 12 3.45 -4.69 -27.31
CA SER A 12 3.15 -4.41 -28.72
C SER A 12 3.49 -5.63 -29.56
N VAL A 13 2.49 -6.17 -30.24
CA VAL A 13 2.63 -7.31 -31.15
C VAL A 13 2.38 -6.80 -32.57
N LEU A 14 3.37 -6.98 -33.43
CA LEU A 14 3.32 -6.62 -34.84
C LEU A 14 3.30 -7.92 -35.66
N GLY A 15 2.35 -8.05 -36.57
CA GLY A 15 2.25 -9.18 -37.49
C GLY A 15 2.14 -8.68 -38.92
N ALA A 16 2.77 -9.38 -39.86
CA ALA A 16 2.69 -9.11 -41.29
C ALA A 16 2.53 -10.42 -42.07
N GLY A 17 1.76 -10.38 -43.16
CA GLY A 17 1.51 -11.52 -44.03
C GLY A 17 0.02 -11.78 -44.26
N PRO A 18 -0.34 -12.53 -45.32
CA PRO A 18 -1.72 -12.77 -45.70
C PRO A 18 -2.51 -13.58 -44.66
N GLU A 19 -1.82 -14.38 -43.84
CA GLU A 19 -2.41 -15.24 -42.80
C GLU A 19 -2.65 -14.51 -41.47
N VAL A 20 -2.22 -13.25 -41.34
CA VAL A 20 -2.27 -12.52 -40.08
C VAL A 20 -3.66 -11.94 -39.84
N SER A 21 -4.33 -12.47 -38.81
CA SER A 21 -5.54 -11.88 -38.25
C SER A 21 -5.23 -11.12 -36.95
N SER A 22 -6.06 -10.13 -36.62
CA SER A 22 -5.96 -9.38 -35.36
C SER A 22 -6.12 -10.26 -34.12
N VAL A 23 -6.81 -11.40 -34.25
CA VAL A 23 -7.03 -12.38 -33.16
C VAL A 23 -5.71 -12.97 -32.67
N TRP A 24 -4.77 -13.29 -33.56
CA TRP A 24 -3.48 -13.85 -33.16
C TRP A 24 -2.65 -12.88 -32.33
N ALA A 25 -2.65 -11.60 -32.70
CA ALA A 25 -1.96 -10.56 -31.93
C ALA A 25 -2.59 -10.35 -30.54
N GLN A 26 -3.92 -10.47 -30.44
CA GLN A 26 -4.64 -10.39 -29.16
C GLN A 26 -4.32 -11.59 -28.26
N LEU A 27 -4.38 -12.82 -28.79
CA LEU A 27 -4.03 -14.03 -28.04
C LEU A 27 -2.58 -14.01 -27.56
N ALA A 28 -1.64 -13.59 -28.41
CA ALA A 28 -0.25 -13.40 -28.01
C ALA A 28 -0.12 -12.40 -26.85
N THR A 29 -0.84 -11.28 -26.93
CA THR A 29 -0.86 -10.27 -25.86
C THR A 29 -1.41 -10.85 -24.55
N LEU A 30 -2.53 -11.60 -24.61
CA LEU A 30 -3.14 -12.21 -23.43
C LEU A 30 -2.21 -13.24 -22.77
N ASN A 31 -1.58 -14.11 -23.55
CA ASN A 31 -0.63 -15.10 -23.04
C ASN A 31 0.58 -14.43 -22.36
N ILE A 32 1.08 -13.33 -22.93
CA ILE A 32 2.18 -12.54 -22.33
C ILE A 32 1.74 -11.96 -20.98
N VAL A 33 0.54 -11.38 -20.91
CA VAL A 33 0.01 -10.77 -19.68
C VAL A 33 -0.25 -11.82 -18.60
N GLU A 34 -0.86 -12.94 -18.96
CA GLU A 34 -1.15 -14.06 -18.06
C GLU A 34 0.13 -14.64 -17.42
N ALA A 35 1.21 -14.74 -18.20
CA ALA A 35 2.49 -15.21 -17.70
C ALA A 35 3.27 -14.16 -16.88
N LEU A 36 3.32 -12.91 -17.35
CA LEU A 36 4.19 -11.89 -16.76
C LEU A 36 3.61 -11.23 -15.50
N ILE A 37 2.30 -10.94 -15.46
CA ILE A 37 1.72 -10.20 -14.33
C ILE A 37 1.95 -10.92 -12.99
N PRO A 38 1.67 -12.23 -12.84
CA PRO A 38 1.92 -12.93 -11.58
C PRO A 38 3.40 -12.96 -11.21
N ALA A 39 4.30 -13.12 -12.18
CA ALA A 39 5.74 -13.13 -11.94
C ALA A 39 6.26 -11.76 -11.48
N MET A 40 5.75 -10.68 -12.07
CA MET A 40 6.06 -9.31 -11.65
C MET A 40 5.54 -9.02 -10.24
N ASP A 41 4.32 -9.45 -9.91
CA ASP A 41 3.76 -9.30 -8.56
C ASP A 41 4.61 -10.04 -7.50
N MET A 42 5.07 -11.25 -7.82
CA MET A 42 5.98 -12.01 -6.96
C MET A 42 7.31 -11.29 -6.76
N ALA A 43 7.94 -10.83 -7.85
CA ALA A 43 9.20 -10.09 -7.78
C ALA A 43 9.06 -8.79 -6.96
N ALA A 44 7.98 -8.04 -7.19
CA ALA A 44 7.70 -6.79 -6.48
C ALA A 44 7.50 -7.03 -4.98
N ARG A 45 6.87 -8.14 -4.58
CA ARG A 45 6.73 -8.54 -3.18
C ARG A 45 8.06 -8.87 -2.54
N ASP A 46 8.90 -9.67 -3.19
CA ASP A 46 10.20 -10.06 -2.67
C ASP A 46 11.12 -8.84 -2.50
N GLU A 47 11.14 -7.95 -3.50
CA GLU A 47 11.88 -6.70 -3.44
C GLU A 47 11.35 -5.81 -2.30
N SER A 48 10.03 -5.64 -2.20
CA SER A 48 9.40 -4.84 -1.15
C SER A 48 9.69 -5.39 0.25
N LYS A 49 9.69 -6.71 0.40
CA LYS A 49 10.04 -7.39 1.65
C LYS A 49 11.47 -7.10 2.06
N ALA A 50 12.41 -7.23 1.14
CA ALA A 50 13.82 -6.94 1.42
C ALA A 50 14.04 -5.46 1.76
N ARG A 51 13.44 -4.56 0.98
CA ARG A 51 13.65 -3.11 1.07
C ARG A 51 12.95 -2.48 2.28
N PHE A 52 11.68 -2.80 2.53
CA PHE A 52 10.82 -2.04 3.45
C PHE A 52 10.35 -2.80 4.70
N ALA A 53 10.26 -4.13 4.68
CA ALA A 53 9.70 -4.87 5.83
C ALA A 53 10.61 -4.78 7.07
N GLY A 54 10.01 -4.58 8.24
CA GLY A 54 10.74 -4.46 9.49
C GLY A 54 9.99 -3.62 10.52
N GLN A 55 10.57 -3.56 11.72
CA GLN A 55 10.09 -2.68 12.77
C GLN A 55 10.80 -1.34 12.66
N TYR A 56 10.06 -0.26 12.84
CA TYR A 56 10.57 1.11 12.85
C TYR A 56 10.24 1.72 14.20
N VAL A 57 11.23 2.34 14.84
CA VAL A 57 11.12 2.84 16.21
C VAL A 57 11.80 4.21 16.32
N ASP A 58 11.15 5.12 17.04
CA ASP A 58 11.76 6.31 17.62
C ASP A 58 11.64 6.22 19.15
N LYS A 59 12.74 5.83 19.81
CA LYS A 59 12.80 5.65 21.26
C LYS A 59 12.57 6.95 22.03
N ARG A 60 12.88 8.10 21.44
CA ARG A 60 12.77 9.40 22.11
C ARG A 60 11.31 9.79 22.30
N THR A 61 10.48 9.52 21.31
CA THR A 61 9.04 9.82 21.37
C THR A 61 8.21 8.63 21.83
N GLY A 62 8.75 7.42 21.84
CA GLY A 62 7.95 6.21 22.05
C GLY A 62 7.04 5.91 20.86
N SER A 63 7.43 6.34 19.66
CA SER A 63 6.70 6.04 18.42
C SER A 63 7.27 4.80 17.77
N ALA A 64 6.41 3.96 17.21
CA ALA A 64 6.82 2.76 16.51
C ALA A 64 5.78 2.36 15.46
N LEU A 65 6.21 1.59 14.45
CA LEU A 65 5.32 0.85 13.57
C LEU A 65 6.02 -0.40 13.05
N THR A 66 5.25 -1.37 12.58
CA THR A 66 5.78 -2.59 11.97
C THR A 66 5.26 -2.74 10.55
N LEU A 67 6.17 -2.96 9.61
CA LEU A 67 5.85 -3.27 8.22
C LEU A 67 6.12 -4.74 7.90
N SER A 68 5.14 -5.40 7.31
CA SER A 68 5.24 -6.78 6.84
C SER A 68 4.60 -6.93 5.45
N LEU A 69 4.68 -8.13 4.89
CA LEU A 69 3.94 -8.51 3.69
C LEU A 69 3.13 -9.77 3.98
N ASP A 70 2.00 -9.87 3.30
CA ASP A 70 1.16 -11.06 3.22
C ASP A 70 0.92 -11.44 1.75
N LYS A 71 -0.08 -12.28 1.48
CA LYS A 71 -0.47 -12.67 0.11
C LYS A 71 -1.26 -11.58 -0.63
N GLY A 72 -1.56 -10.46 0.03
CA GLY A 72 -2.26 -9.33 -0.57
C GLY A 72 -1.32 -8.34 -1.27
N PRO A 73 -1.87 -7.25 -1.82
CA PRO A 73 -1.07 -6.17 -2.40
C PRO A 73 -0.59 -5.18 -1.32
N GLY A 74 0.48 -4.44 -1.60
CA GLY A 74 1.03 -3.42 -0.71
C GLY A 74 1.72 -3.96 0.56
N LEU A 75 2.29 -3.05 1.35
CA LEU A 75 2.89 -3.37 2.65
C LEU A 75 1.84 -3.33 3.74
N VAL A 76 1.81 -4.33 4.61
CA VAL A 76 0.94 -4.34 5.79
C VAL A 76 1.60 -3.54 6.89
N LEU A 77 0.95 -2.46 7.34
CA LEU A 77 1.35 -1.69 8.51
C LEU A 77 0.51 -2.14 9.70
N SER A 78 1.18 -2.43 10.81
CA SER A 78 0.59 -2.85 12.08
C SER A 78 1.31 -2.20 13.27
N LYS A 79 0.71 -2.27 14.46
CA LYS A 79 1.30 -1.80 15.73
C LYS A 79 1.83 -0.36 15.63
N TRP A 80 1.02 0.54 15.07
CA TRP A 80 1.42 1.91 14.86
C TRP A 80 1.10 2.78 16.06
N THR A 81 2.15 3.20 16.74
CA THR A 81 2.12 4.11 17.88
C THR A 81 2.78 5.43 17.50
N ALA A 82 2.13 6.55 17.79
CA ALA A 82 2.73 7.87 17.67
C ALA A 82 2.75 8.54 19.04
N ARG A 83 3.95 8.85 19.54
CA ARG A 83 4.17 9.52 20.84
C ARG A 83 3.48 8.81 22.03
N GLY A 84 3.54 7.47 22.05
CA GLY A 84 2.89 6.64 23.07
C GLY A 84 1.38 6.40 22.86
N PHE A 85 0.76 6.99 21.84
CA PHE A 85 -0.65 6.77 21.51
C PHE A 85 -0.81 5.72 20.40
N ASP A 86 -1.62 4.70 20.63
CA ASP A 86 -1.90 3.65 19.62
C ASP A 86 -2.90 4.17 18.58
N ILE A 87 -2.47 4.24 17.33
CA ILE A 87 -3.18 4.95 16.27
C ILE A 87 -4.27 4.07 15.66
N LEU A 88 -3.97 2.81 15.33
CA LEU A 88 -4.87 1.98 14.52
C LEU A 88 -6.22 1.71 15.22
N PRO A 89 -6.26 1.30 16.50
CA PRO A 89 -7.52 1.12 17.22
C PRO A 89 -8.28 2.43 17.45
N ASN A 90 -7.60 3.58 17.32
CA ASN A 90 -8.15 4.90 17.59
C ASN A 90 -8.32 5.75 16.32
N LEU A 91 -8.28 5.15 15.13
CA LEU A 91 -8.30 5.89 13.85
C LEU A 91 -9.51 6.82 13.73
N ASN A 92 -10.68 6.42 14.23
CA ASN A 92 -11.90 7.23 14.19
C ASN A 92 -11.79 8.57 14.92
N ARG A 93 -10.86 8.70 15.86
CA ARG A 93 -10.57 9.98 16.53
C ARG A 93 -9.93 11.00 15.59
N PHE A 94 -9.47 10.59 14.42
CA PHE A 94 -8.90 11.46 13.40
C PHE A 94 -9.85 11.68 12.21
N GLN A 95 -11.06 11.10 12.27
CA GLN A 95 -12.05 11.26 11.23
C GLN A 95 -13.01 12.41 11.58
N PRO A 96 -13.27 13.34 10.63
CA PRO A 96 -14.29 14.36 10.80
C PRO A 96 -15.64 13.77 11.21
N GLY A 97 -16.23 14.31 12.28
CA GLY A 97 -17.53 13.88 12.80
C GLY A 97 -17.54 12.60 13.64
N ARG A 98 -16.39 11.92 13.85
CA ARG A 98 -16.30 10.68 14.66
C ARG A 98 -15.32 10.74 15.83
N PHE A 99 -14.90 11.95 16.23
CA PHE A 99 -13.91 12.18 17.29
C PHE A 99 -14.23 11.49 18.64
N ASN A 100 -15.51 11.31 18.98
CA ASN A 100 -15.98 10.64 20.20
C ASN A 100 -16.44 9.18 19.99
N ASN A 101 -16.37 8.66 18.76
CA ASN A 101 -16.82 7.30 18.49
C ASN A 101 -15.74 6.30 18.91
N THR A 102 -16.03 5.53 19.96
CA THR A 102 -15.20 4.43 20.47
C THR A 102 -15.86 3.05 20.26
N THR A 103 -16.97 2.98 19.54
CA THR A 103 -17.80 1.77 19.41
C THR A 103 -17.54 0.98 18.14
N ASP A 104 -16.88 1.58 17.14
CA ASP A 104 -16.55 0.89 15.90
C ASP A 104 -15.43 -0.16 16.14
N PRO A 105 -15.39 -1.27 15.38
CA PRO A 105 -14.35 -2.27 15.49
C PRO A 105 -12.95 -1.67 15.31
N ALA A 106 -12.02 -2.04 16.18
CA ALA A 106 -10.64 -1.58 16.09
C ALA A 106 -9.99 -2.08 14.79
N ILE A 107 -9.54 -1.14 13.96
CA ILE A 107 -8.65 -1.45 12.84
C ILE A 107 -7.29 -1.82 13.43
N ASN A 108 -6.76 -2.98 13.08
CA ASN A 108 -5.47 -3.46 13.60
C ASN A 108 -4.34 -3.39 12.57
N THR A 109 -4.69 -3.26 11.29
CA THR A 109 -3.75 -3.22 10.17
C THR A 109 -4.27 -2.34 9.05
N ILE A 110 -3.36 -1.66 8.35
CA ILE A 110 -3.65 -0.90 7.12
C ILE A 110 -2.63 -1.27 6.04
N ARG A 111 -2.87 -0.88 4.79
CA ARG A 111 -1.95 -1.16 3.68
C ARG A 111 -1.28 0.10 3.16
N LEU A 112 0.02 0.05 2.90
CA LEU A 112 0.76 1.12 2.21
C LEU A 112 1.02 0.71 0.76
N TYR A 113 0.68 1.60 -0.16
CA TYR A 113 0.84 1.43 -1.59
C TYR A 113 1.91 2.38 -2.15
N PRO A 114 2.65 1.97 -3.20
CA PRO A 114 3.52 2.86 -3.95
C PRO A 114 2.72 4.01 -4.57
N THR A 115 3.28 5.22 -4.52
CA THR A 115 2.70 6.39 -5.21
C THR A 115 3.38 6.68 -6.54
N GLY A 116 4.42 5.92 -6.92
CA GLY A 116 5.31 6.23 -8.03
C GLY A 116 6.28 7.39 -7.78
N ILE A 117 6.15 8.11 -6.65
CA ILE A 117 7.03 9.22 -6.29
C ILE A 117 8.23 8.67 -5.50
N GLU A 118 9.32 8.43 -6.22
CA GLU A 118 10.55 7.84 -5.68
C GLU A 118 11.79 8.47 -6.35
N ASN A 119 12.84 8.67 -5.57
CA ASN A 119 14.16 9.07 -6.05
C ASN A 119 15.24 8.23 -5.34
N LYS A 120 16.52 8.46 -5.68
CA LYS A 120 17.65 7.68 -5.15
C LYS A 120 17.75 7.66 -3.61
N SER A 121 17.11 8.59 -2.91
CA SER A 121 17.21 8.76 -1.45
C SER A 121 15.88 8.56 -0.70
N ARG A 122 14.74 8.65 -1.39
CA ARG A 122 13.42 8.67 -0.76
C ARG A 122 12.33 8.07 -1.62
N ALA A 123 11.30 7.56 -0.97
CA ALA A 123 10.03 7.19 -1.61
C ALA A 123 8.84 7.62 -0.78
N ALA A 124 7.78 8.06 -1.44
CA ALA A 124 6.48 8.23 -0.83
C ALA A 124 5.65 6.94 -0.95
N ARG A 125 4.86 6.66 0.08
CA ARG A 125 3.83 5.62 0.11
C ARG A 125 2.54 6.21 0.66
N ARG A 126 1.42 5.74 0.13
CA ARG A 126 0.08 6.10 0.58
C ARG A 126 -0.53 4.98 1.40
N ALA A 127 -0.95 5.28 2.62
CA ALA A 127 -1.73 4.37 3.45
C ALA A 127 -3.20 4.36 3.02
N VAL A 128 -3.78 3.17 2.97
CA VAL A 128 -5.17 2.93 2.65
C VAL A 128 -5.83 2.31 3.86
N PHE A 129 -6.88 2.98 4.33
CA PHE A 129 -7.59 2.62 5.54
C PHE A 129 -8.87 1.85 5.19
N PRO A 130 -9.09 0.66 5.75
CA PRO A 130 -10.34 -0.05 5.54
C PRO A 130 -11.49 0.78 6.14
N THR A 131 -12.57 0.92 5.38
CA THR A 131 -13.71 1.77 5.75
C THR A 131 -14.98 1.00 6.05
N LEU A 132 -14.95 -0.31 5.85
CA LEU A 132 -16.04 -1.24 6.11
C LEU A 132 -15.55 -2.29 7.11
N SER A 133 -16.44 -2.74 7.98
CA SER A 133 -16.19 -3.95 8.75
C SER A 133 -16.08 -5.16 7.81
N GLY A 134 -15.45 -6.25 8.26
CA GLY A 134 -15.31 -7.47 7.44
C GLY A 134 -16.66 -7.99 6.94
N THR A 135 -17.69 -8.00 7.81
CA THR A 135 -19.04 -8.44 7.45
C THR A 135 -19.70 -7.55 6.40
N GLU A 136 -19.56 -6.22 6.51
CA GLU A 136 -20.10 -5.29 5.51
C GLU A 136 -19.34 -5.40 4.17
N ALA A 137 -18.03 -5.60 4.23
CA ALA A 137 -17.21 -5.79 3.04
C ALA A 137 -17.62 -7.08 2.30
N ASP A 138 -17.70 -8.21 2.99
CA ASP A 138 -18.09 -9.49 2.39
C ASP A 138 -19.48 -9.42 1.74
N MET A 139 -20.43 -8.75 2.39
CA MET A 139 -21.77 -8.52 1.84
C MET A 139 -21.71 -7.72 0.54
N ILE A 140 -20.98 -6.60 0.52
CA ILE A 140 -20.93 -5.69 -0.64
C ILE A 140 -20.14 -6.30 -1.81
N GLU A 141 -19.05 -7.03 -1.54
CA GLU A 141 -18.34 -7.81 -2.58
C GLU A 141 -19.28 -8.80 -3.26
N GLY A 142 -20.17 -9.46 -2.49
CA GLY A 142 -21.16 -10.40 -3.03
C GLY A 142 -22.25 -9.77 -3.91
N LEU A 143 -22.44 -8.44 -3.86
CA LEU A 143 -23.47 -7.74 -4.63
C LEU A 143 -23.05 -7.42 -6.08
N THR A 144 -21.79 -7.65 -6.44
CA THR A 144 -21.25 -7.29 -7.76
C THR A 144 -20.22 -8.29 -8.24
N LYS A 145 -19.92 -8.26 -9.55
CA LYS A 145 -18.80 -8.99 -10.16
C LYS A 145 -17.53 -8.14 -10.28
N VAL A 146 -17.60 -6.87 -9.90
CA VAL A 146 -16.44 -5.97 -9.85
C VAL A 146 -15.56 -6.42 -8.69
N LYS A 147 -14.36 -6.89 -9.00
CA LYS A 147 -13.38 -7.31 -8.01
C LYS A 147 -13.00 -6.12 -7.11
N ASP A 148 -12.92 -6.36 -5.81
CA ASP A 148 -12.46 -5.40 -4.80
C ASP A 148 -13.32 -4.12 -4.77
N VAL A 149 -14.63 -4.24 -5.05
CA VAL A 149 -15.56 -3.08 -5.06
C VAL A 149 -15.61 -2.36 -3.71
N THR A 150 -15.31 -3.08 -2.63
CA THR A 150 -15.30 -2.55 -1.26
C THR A 150 -14.04 -1.77 -0.93
N CYS A 151 -13.08 -1.73 -1.86
CA CYS A 151 -11.98 -0.78 -1.86
C CYS A 151 -12.46 0.64 -2.20
N ILE A 152 -13.48 1.12 -1.48
CA ILE A 152 -14.13 2.44 -1.69
C ILE A 152 -13.15 3.59 -1.38
N THR A 153 -11.96 3.28 -0.86
CA THR A 153 -10.90 4.27 -0.61
C THR A 153 -10.50 5.04 -1.86
N TRP A 154 -10.70 4.50 -3.06
CA TRP A 154 -10.53 5.25 -4.31
C TRP A 154 -11.58 6.36 -4.52
N HIS A 155 -12.75 6.23 -3.90
CA HIS A 155 -13.82 7.24 -3.89
C HIS A 155 -13.71 8.25 -2.75
N MET A 156 -12.76 8.07 -1.82
CA MET A 156 -12.64 8.91 -0.63
C MET A 156 -11.25 9.52 -0.51
N LEU A 157 -11.18 10.84 -0.58
CA LEU A 157 -9.95 11.60 -0.35
C LEU A 157 -9.82 11.91 1.15
N ASP A 158 -8.65 11.63 1.71
CA ASP A 158 -8.13 12.11 3.00
C ASP A 158 -9.11 12.08 4.19
N ARG A 159 -9.58 10.88 4.52
CA ARG A 159 -10.58 10.68 5.59
C ARG A 159 -10.03 10.85 7.02
N PHE A 160 -8.75 10.58 7.22
CA PHE A 160 -8.08 10.67 8.52
C PHE A 160 -7.05 11.78 8.47
N ILE A 161 -7.28 12.85 9.25
CA ILE A 161 -6.49 14.08 9.22
C ILE A 161 -6.01 14.38 10.62
N TYR A 162 -4.74 14.77 10.72
CA TYR A 162 -4.18 15.30 11.96
C TYR A 162 -3.40 16.58 11.66
N ASN A 163 -3.69 17.65 12.40
CA ASN A 163 -3.08 18.97 12.24
C ASN A 163 -3.13 19.51 10.78
N GLY A 164 -4.25 19.27 10.08
CA GLY A 164 -4.43 19.69 8.69
C GLY A 164 -3.66 18.87 7.64
N ILE A 165 -3.04 17.76 8.04
CA ILE A 165 -2.27 16.88 7.15
C ILE A 165 -2.92 15.49 7.11
N SER A 166 -3.05 14.92 5.91
CA SER A 166 -3.57 13.56 5.75
C SER A 166 -2.66 12.52 6.40
N MET A 167 -3.26 11.59 7.13
CA MET A 167 -2.56 10.49 7.81
C MET A 167 -2.10 9.39 6.84
N ASP A 168 -2.49 9.45 5.58
CA ASP A 168 -2.08 8.47 4.57
C ASP A 168 -0.65 8.68 4.03
N HIS A 169 -0.01 9.82 4.29
CA HIS A 169 1.29 10.12 3.69
C HIS A 169 2.46 9.65 4.56
N PHE A 170 3.20 8.66 4.04
CA PHE A 170 4.45 8.16 4.60
C PHE A 170 5.63 8.37 3.63
N GLU A 171 6.77 8.80 4.17
CA GLU A 171 8.02 8.93 3.41
C GLU A 171 9.08 7.98 3.96
N PHE A 172 9.66 7.16 3.09
CA PHE A 172 10.86 6.39 3.41
C PHE A 172 12.10 7.21 3.07
N LYS A 173 13.16 7.06 3.89
CA LYS A 173 14.53 7.39 3.48
C LYS A 173 15.35 6.12 3.32
N TYR A 174 16.14 6.08 2.27
CA TYR A 174 17.02 4.94 1.99
C TYR A 174 18.36 5.04 2.72
N GLY A 175 18.85 3.88 3.16
CA GLY A 175 20.24 3.67 3.55
C GLY A 175 21.14 3.48 2.34
N LYS A 176 22.45 3.34 2.60
CA LYS A 176 23.46 3.12 1.55
C LYS A 176 23.26 1.79 0.78
N ASP A 177 22.56 0.83 1.40
CA ASP A 177 22.25 -0.48 0.84
C ASP A 177 20.94 -0.49 0.01
N GLY A 178 20.33 0.68 -0.22
CA GLY A 178 19.07 0.81 -0.97
C GLY A 178 17.82 0.35 -0.20
N LYS A 179 17.99 -0.09 1.05
CA LYS A 179 16.88 -0.47 1.93
C LYS A 179 16.38 0.74 2.69
N ALA A 180 15.13 0.69 3.16
CA ALA A 180 14.60 1.72 4.04
C ALA A 180 15.39 1.76 5.35
N ALA A 181 15.97 2.92 5.65
CA ALA A 181 16.66 3.21 6.90
C ALA A 181 15.73 3.90 7.91
N SER A 182 14.75 4.65 7.42
CA SER A 182 13.70 5.27 8.24
C SER A 182 12.39 5.42 7.47
N ILE A 183 11.32 5.61 8.23
CA ILE A 183 9.99 5.98 7.75
C ILE A 183 9.49 7.19 8.54
N LYS A 184 8.98 8.20 7.84
CA LYS A 184 8.36 9.38 8.42
C LYS A 184 6.85 9.33 8.18
N SER A 185 6.08 9.41 9.26
CA SER A 185 4.66 9.74 9.16
C SER A 185 4.54 11.26 9.07
N LYS A 186 3.96 11.76 7.98
CA LYS A 186 3.89 13.20 7.71
C LYS A 186 2.89 13.90 8.62
N ALA A 187 1.75 13.28 8.88
CA ALA A 187 0.73 13.83 9.76
C ALA A 187 1.25 14.06 11.17
N PHE A 188 1.93 13.08 11.78
CA PHE A 188 2.45 13.22 13.15
C PHE A 188 3.79 13.93 13.25
N ASP A 189 4.41 14.24 12.11
CA ASP A 189 5.78 14.77 12.01
C ASP A 189 6.78 13.94 12.84
N VAL A 190 6.70 12.61 12.72
CA VAL A 190 7.60 11.68 13.42
C VAL A 190 8.33 10.80 12.42
N GLU A 191 9.66 10.77 12.54
CA GLU A 191 10.54 9.88 11.79
C GLU A 191 11.05 8.75 12.70
N MET A 192 10.78 7.51 12.30
CA MET A 192 11.16 6.29 13.00
C MET A 192 12.26 5.57 12.23
N LYS A 193 13.34 5.18 12.91
CA LYS A 193 14.45 4.44 12.30
C LYS A 193 14.13 2.96 12.25
N ARG A 194 14.54 2.28 11.19
CA ARG A 194 14.45 0.82 11.12
C ARG A 194 15.26 0.23 12.27
N ALA A 195 14.66 -0.65 13.04
CA ALA A 195 15.35 -1.40 14.07
C ALA A 195 16.22 -2.46 13.39
N ASP A 196 17.51 -2.46 13.69
CA ASP A 196 18.39 -3.54 13.24
C ASP A 196 17.91 -4.85 13.85
N LYS A 197 17.84 -5.90 13.02
CA LYS A 197 17.73 -7.26 13.57
C LYS A 197 18.99 -7.47 14.42
N LYS A 198 18.83 -7.57 15.75
CA LYS A 198 19.85 -8.27 16.53
C LYS A 198 19.96 -9.67 15.91
N ALA A 199 21.15 -9.96 15.38
CA ALA A 199 21.52 -11.30 14.92
C ALA A 199 21.36 -12.30 16.07
#